data_AF-A0A1G2HWY8-F1
#
_entry.id   AF-A0A1G2HWY8-F1
#
_cell.length_a   1.000
_cell.length_b   1.000
_cell.length_c   1.000
_cell.angle_alpha   90.00
_cell.angle_beta   90.00
_cell.angle_gamma   90.00
#
_symmetry.space_group_name_H-M   'P 1'
#
loop_
_entity.id
_entity.type
_entity.pdbx_description
1 polymer ?
#
loop_
_entity_poly.entity_id
_entity_poly.type
_entity_poly.pdbx_seq_one_letter_code
_entity_poly.pdbx_strand_id
1 'polypeptide(L)'
;MSNDNTIKNLDVLDASSEISPSPSVGSIVEGKVVARDRSSLYIDLGIQGTGIIYGREFYQAKDVIKNLKVGDVVFAKVTELENEDGYRELSLRDATHEINWQKLKEMKDNEELVNVKITGVNKGGLLTNVNGLAAFLPVSQLSPENYPRVEDADKQKILKELQKFVGKTMEVKVLDLLESEGKLILSEKAKTDKALKEILKNYQKGDTIEGKITGIADFGAFIKFPLSEKSKEETSEVEGLIHISELDWQLVQNPAEVVSVGNIVKAKIIDINNNQVFLSLKSLKENPWEEIEKKYKKDDEIEGKVISFSPFGAFIEILPKIRGLCHVSEFSSQKEMENSLKIGENYKFKILSIEPKDYRMSLQLVK
;
A
#
# COMPACT_ATOMS: atom_id res chain seq x y z
N MET A 1 5.35 -80.12 15.29
CA MET A 1 5.87 -80.55 16.60
C MET A 1 7.25 -79.91 16.73
N SER A 2 7.36 -78.59 16.81
CA SER A 2 6.90 -77.72 17.90
C SER A 2 7.41 -78.25 19.23
N ASN A 3 8.52 -77.67 19.69
CA ASN A 3 8.68 -77.33 21.10
C ASN A 3 9.67 -76.18 21.27
N ASP A 4 9.17 -75.21 22.03
CA ASP A 4 9.79 -74.01 22.56
C ASP A 4 11.15 -74.24 23.23
N ASN A 5 12.00 -73.21 23.20
CA ASN A 5 12.33 -72.52 24.44
C ASN A 5 12.91 -71.12 24.24
N THR A 6 12.02 -70.16 24.48
CA THR A 6 12.18 -68.77 24.88
C THR A 6 13.21 -68.56 25.99
N ILE A 7 14.24 -67.72 25.78
CA ILE A 7 14.81 -66.86 26.84
C ILE A 7 15.11 -65.46 26.28
N LYS A 8 14.18 -64.55 26.57
CA LYS A 8 14.33 -63.15 26.99
C LYS A 8 15.37 -62.27 26.29
N ASN A 9 14.90 -61.52 25.29
CA ASN A 9 15.41 -60.16 25.02
C ASN A 9 15.02 -59.25 26.19
N LEU A 10 16.01 -58.59 26.78
CA LEU A 10 15.86 -57.52 27.75
C LEU A 10 16.64 -56.31 27.22
N ASP A 11 15.90 -55.24 26.94
CA ASP A 11 16.30 -53.83 26.86
C ASP A 11 17.60 -53.49 26.10
N VAL A 12 17.45 -53.21 24.81
CA VAL A 12 18.32 -52.25 24.12
C VAL A 12 17.63 -50.89 24.24
N LEU A 13 18.13 -50.06 25.16
CA LEU A 13 17.81 -48.64 25.23
C LEU A 13 18.38 -47.94 23.99
N ASP A 14 17.50 -47.20 23.31
CA ASP A 14 17.81 -46.29 22.21
C ASP A 14 18.91 -45.28 22.61
N ALA A 15 20.07 -45.40 21.97
CA ALA A 15 21.07 -44.35 21.92
C ALA A 15 21.14 -43.83 20.48
N SER A 16 20.07 -43.17 20.03
CA SER A 16 20.12 -42.26 18.90
C SER A 16 20.81 -40.97 19.34
N SER A 17 22.14 -40.98 19.44
CA SER A 17 22.91 -39.74 19.49
C SER A 17 22.75 -39.03 18.15
N GLU A 18 22.03 -37.91 18.16
CA GLU A 18 21.87 -37.01 17.02
C GLU A 18 23.25 -36.54 16.54
N ILE A 19 23.74 -37.16 15.46
CA ILE A 19 24.96 -36.72 14.77
C ILE A 19 24.59 -35.43 14.03
N SER A 20 24.76 -34.29 14.70
CA SER A 20 24.72 -32.99 14.03
C SER A 20 25.86 -32.95 13.00
N PRO A 21 25.61 -32.58 11.73
CA PRO A 21 26.64 -32.54 10.70
C PRO A 21 27.77 -31.59 11.13
N SER A 22 29.01 -31.97 10.81
CA SER A 22 30.16 -31.11 11.05
C SER A 22 29.96 -29.77 10.34
N PRO A 23 30.08 -28.63 11.05
CA PRO A 23 30.02 -27.29 10.46
C PRO A 23 30.99 -27.19 9.30
N SER A 24 30.55 -26.66 8.16
CA SER A 24 31.44 -26.28 7.05
C SER A 24 31.95 -24.85 7.25
N VAL A 25 33.06 -24.49 6.60
CA VAL A 25 33.50 -23.09 6.54
C VAL A 25 32.35 -22.22 6.01
N GLY A 26 32.03 -21.16 6.74
CA GLY A 26 30.92 -20.25 6.46
C GLY A 26 29.61 -20.58 7.16
N SER A 27 29.51 -21.69 7.91
CA SER A 27 28.33 -22.01 8.72
C SER A 27 28.27 -21.20 10.01
N ILE A 28 27.06 -20.88 10.46
CA ILE A 28 26.82 -20.19 11.74
C ILE A 28 26.70 -21.25 12.83
N VAL A 29 27.46 -21.08 13.90
CA VAL A 29 27.48 -21.95 15.06
C VAL A 29 27.09 -21.16 16.30
N GLU A 30 26.32 -21.79 17.18
CA GLU A 30 25.94 -21.26 18.48
C GLU A 30 26.93 -21.75 19.54
N GLY A 31 27.37 -20.86 20.43
CA GLY A 31 28.19 -21.28 21.55
C GLY A 31 28.23 -20.32 22.72
N LYS A 32 28.70 -20.82 23.86
CA LYS A 32 28.78 -20.06 25.11
C LYS A 32 30.16 -19.48 25.30
N VAL A 33 30.25 -18.21 25.68
CA VAL A 33 31.53 -17.59 26.03
C VAL A 33 32.11 -18.27 27.27
N VAL A 34 33.23 -18.97 27.12
CA VAL A 34 33.90 -19.68 28.24
C VAL A 34 34.95 -18.81 28.89
N ALA A 35 35.76 -18.14 28.07
CA ALA A 35 36.88 -17.37 28.54
C ALA A 35 37.17 -16.20 27.62
N ARG A 36 37.70 -15.13 28.19
CA ARG A 36 38.11 -13.93 27.47
C ARG A 36 39.52 -13.56 27.88
N ASP A 37 40.38 -13.39 26.90
CA ASP A 37 41.72 -12.83 27.06
C ASP A 37 41.79 -11.41 26.48
N ARG A 38 42.99 -10.80 26.51
CA ARG A 38 43.28 -9.45 26.02
C ARG A 38 43.11 -9.29 24.51
N SER A 39 43.28 -10.37 23.76
CA SER A 39 43.21 -10.39 22.29
C SER A 39 42.55 -11.65 21.72
N SER A 40 41.89 -12.44 22.56
CA SER A 40 41.14 -13.63 22.14
C SER A 40 39.87 -13.82 22.98
N LEU A 41 38.86 -14.46 22.39
CA LEU A 41 37.62 -14.87 23.03
C LEU A 41 37.38 -16.35 22.72
N TYR A 42 37.18 -17.16 23.75
CA TYR A 42 36.91 -18.59 23.63
C TYR A 42 35.42 -18.86 23.80
N ILE A 43 34.87 -19.62 22.86
CA ILE A 43 33.45 -19.95 22.77
C ILE A 43 33.33 -21.47 22.73
N ASP A 44 32.55 -22.05 23.64
CA ASP A 44 32.21 -23.46 23.65
C ASP A 44 31.05 -23.72 22.69
N LEU A 45 31.31 -24.52 21.65
CA LEU A 45 30.33 -24.93 20.64
C LEU A 45 29.74 -26.33 20.97
N GLY A 46 29.97 -26.84 22.18
CA GLY A 46 29.48 -28.13 22.65
C GLY A 46 30.06 -29.30 21.84
N ILE A 47 29.20 -30.04 21.15
CA ILE A 47 29.58 -31.21 20.33
C ILE A 47 30.48 -30.80 19.15
N GLN A 48 30.48 -29.52 18.79
CA GLN A 48 31.24 -28.96 17.68
C GLN A 48 32.64 -28.45 18.10
N GLY A 49 33.05 -28.65 19.36
CA GLY A 49 34.38 -28.30 19.87
C GLY A 49 34.47 -26.88 20.45
N THR A 50 35.68 -26.34 20.55
CA THR A 50 35.92 -24.99 21.07
C THR A 50 36.32 -24.05 19.94
N GLY A 51 35.61 -22.93 19.83
CA GLY A 51 35.93 -21.86 18.91
C GLY A 51 36.70 -20.72 19.57
N ILE A 52 37.50 -20.03 18.78
CA ILE A 52 38.30 -18.88 19.16
C ILE A 52 38.05 -17.71 18.21
N ILE A 53 37.87 -16.53 18.77
CA ILE A 53 37.89 -15.25 18.05
C ILE A 53 39.17 -14.55 18.45
N TYR A 54 40.09 -14.31 17.53
CA TYR A 54 41.35 -13.64 17.82
C TYR A 54 41.71 -12.65 16.71
N GLY A 55 42.87 -11.99 16.83
CA GLY A 55 43.42 -11.18 15.75
C GLY A 55 42.48 -10.06 15.28
N ARG A 56 42.34 -9.93 13.96
CA ARG A 56 41.60 -8.83 13.32
C ARG A 56 40.10 -8.87 13.68
N GLU A 57 39.54 -10.06 13.79
CA GLU A 57 38.14 -10.33 14.06
C GLU A 57 37.78 -9.91 15.51
N PHE A 58 38.67 -10.14 16.47
CA PHE A 58 38.54 -9.65 17.84
C PHE A 58 38.57 -8.11 17.93
N TYR A 59 39.51 -7.47 17.22
CA TYR A 59 39.60 -6.00 17.21
C TYR A 59 38.41 -5.34 16.52
N GLN A 60 37.88 -5.95 15.46
CA GLN A 60 36.68 -5.47 14.77
C GLN A 60 35.41 -5.63 15.59
N ALA A 61 35.31 -6.68 16.42
CA ALA A 61 34.17 -6.93 17.29
C ALA A 61 34.36 -6.39 18.73
N LYS A 62 35.38 -5.55 18.97
CA LYS A 62 35.77 -5.08 20.31
C LYS A 62 34.62 -4.46 21.12
N ASP A 63 33.76 -3.68 20.48
CA ASP A 63 32.62 -3.04 21.14
C ASP A 63 31.54 -4.04 21.59
N VAL A 64 31.33 -5.10 20.81
CA VAL A 64 30.39 -6.19 21.14
C VAL A 64 30.99 -7.09 22.21
N ILE A 65 32.25 -7.50 22.03
CA ILE A 65 32.99 -8.35 22.97
C ILE A 65 33.14 -7.68 24.34
N LYS A 66 33.23 -6.35 24.40
CA LYS A 66 33.26 -5.60 25.66
C LYS A 66 31.99 -5.80 26.49
N ASN A 67 30.83 -5.95 25.84
CA ASN A 67 29.55 -6.08 26.49
C ASN A 67 29.16 -7.53 26.79
N LEU A 68 29.90 -8.52 26.26
CA LEU A 68 29.70 -9.94 26.51
C LEU A 68 30.34 -10.39 27.84
N LYS A 69 29.59 -11.18 28.60
CA LYS A 69 30.02 -11.83 29.84
C LYS A 69 30.31 -13.31 29.59
N VAL A 70 31.14 -13.88 30.47
CA VAL A 70 31.37 -15.33 30.50
C VAL A 70 30.05 -16.02 30.84
N GLY A 71 29.65 -16.99 30.00
CA GLY A 71 28.37 -17.68 30.06
C GLY A 71 27.31 -17.18 29.06
N ASP A 72 27.53 -16.04 28.41
CA ASP A 72 26.61 -15.53 27.40
C ASP A 72 26.64 -16.43 26.15
N VAL A 73 25.45 -16.70 25.60
CA VAL A 73 25.30 -17.42 24.34
C VAL A 73 25.51 -16.44 23.19
N VAL A 74 26.41 -16.79 22.29
CA VAL A 74 26.75 -16.00 21.11
C VAL A 74 26.73 -16.88 19.87
N PHE A 75 26.33 -16.27 18.76
CA PHE A 75 26.39 -16.90 17.46
C PHE A 75 27.61 -16.37 16.72
N ALA A 76 28.38 -17.26 16.11
CA ALA A 76 29.54 -16.87 15.34
C ALA A 76 29.63 -17.70 14.05
N LYS A 77 30.18 -17.10 13.01
CA LYS A 77 30.40 -17.77 11.73
C LYS A 77 31.75 -18.44 11.74
N VAL A 78 31.81 -19.71 11.32
CA VAL A 78 33.07 -20.46 11.20
C VAL A 78 33.85 -19.91 10.01
N THR A 79 34.96 -19.25 10.29
CA THR A 79 35.90 -18.79 9.26
C THR A 79 36.87 -19.91 8.89
N GLU A 80 37.34 -20.67 9.88
CA GLU A 80 38.23 -21.82 9.67
C GLU A 80 37.85 -23.00 10.59
N LEU A 81 38.00 -24.22 10.08
CA LEU A 81 37.54 -25.45 10.74
C LEU A 81 38.47 -25.92 11.86
N GLU A 82 39.75 -25.61 11.76
CA GLU A 82 40.77 -26.00 12.74
C GLU A 82 42.04 -25.19 12.46
N ASN A 83 42.50 -24.43 13.46
CA ASN A 83 43.80 -23.78 13.43
C ASN A 83 44.89 -24.70 13.99
N GLU A 84 46.14 -24.24 14.01
CA GLU A 84 47.30 -25.05 14.46
C GLU A 84 47.17 -25.57 15.91
N ASP A 85 46.31 -24.96 16.73
CA ASP A 85 46.06 -25.31 18.13
C ASP A 85 44.79 -26.17 18.31
N GLY A 86 44.12 -26.58 17.23
CA GLY A 86 42.89 -27.40 17.28
C GLY A 86 41.60 -26.62 17.56
N TYR A 87 41.63 -25.28 17.52
CA TYR A 87 40.47 -24.42 17.73
C TYR A 87 39.83 -23.99 16.41
N ARG A 88 38.52 -23.76 16.43
CA ARG A 88 37.76 -23.22 15.29
C ARG A 88 37.79 -21.71 15.24
N GLU A 89 38.08 -21.11 14.11
CA GLU A 89 38.07 -19.66 14.01
C GLU A 89 36.68 -19.12 13.76
N LEU A 90 36.32 -18.10 14.53
CA LEU A 90 34.96 -17.58 14.60
C LEU A 90 34.91 -16.06 14.34
N SER A 91 33.88 -15.61 13.60
CA SER A 91 33.54 -14.19 13.42
C SER A 91 32.18 -13.87 14.06
N LEU A 92 32.19 -13.04 15.11
CA LEU A 92 30.99 -12.62 15.84
C LEU A 92 30.14 -11.61 15.05
N ARG A 93 30.79 -10.79 14.21
CA ARG A 93 30.14 -9.69 13.49
C ARG A 93 29.22 -10.20 12.39
N ASP A 94 29.67 -11.23 11.67
CA ASP A 94 28.94 -11.74 10.52
C ASP A 94 27.67 -12.49 10.97
N ALA A 95 27.76 -13.31 12.02
CA ALA A 95 26.61 -14.03 12.55
C ALA A 95 25.55 -13.12 13.20
N THR A 96 25.94 -12.11 13.98
CA THR A 96 24.99 -11.16 14.59
C THR A 96 24.28 -10.33 13.53
N HIS A 97 25.01 -9.93 12.48
CA HIS A 97 24.45 -9.21 11.35
C HIS A 97 23.45 -10.10 10.60
N GLU A 98 23.86 -11.31 10.20
CA GLU A 98 23.06 -12.26 9.42
C GLU A 98 21.77 -12.67 10.15
N ILE A 99 21.81 -12.88 11.48
CA ILE A 99 20.62 -13.15 12.30
C ILE A 99 19.69 -11.93 12.36
N ASN A 100 20.23 -10.73 12.57
CA ASN A 100 19.42 -9.51 12.59
C ASN A 100 18.74 -9.27 11.23
N TRP A 101 19.43 -9.58 10.11
CA TRP A 101 18.84 -9.53 8.77
C TRP A 101 17.75 -10.57 8.57
N GLN A 102 17.98 -11.80 9.01
CA GLN A 102 16.99 -12.86 8.92
C GLN A 102 15.72 -12.52 9.72
N LYS A 103 15.89 -12.03 10.96
CA LYS A 103 14.78 -11.55 11.79
C LYS A 103 14.04 -10.37 11.17
N LEU A 104 14.75 -9.43 10.53
CA LEU A 104 14.11 -8.31 9.83
C LEU A 104 13.41 -8.72 8.53
N LYS A 105 13.91 -9.75 7.86
CA LYS A 105 13.24 -10.36 6.70
C LYS A 105 11.94 -11.04 7.13
N GLU A 106 11.96 -11.78 8.23
CA GLU A 106 10.75 -12.33 8.84
C GLU A 106 9.77 -11.24 9.28
N MET A 107 10.25 -10.13 9.88
CA MET A 107 9.42 -8.98 10.23
C MET A 107 8.80 -8.30 8.99
N LYS A 108 9.54 -8.23 7.87
CA LYS A 108 9.05 -7.72 6.58
C LYS A 108 7.94 -8.63 6.04
N ASP A 109 8.18 -9.95 6.03
CA ASP A 109 7.25 -10.94 5.49
C ASP A 109 5.96 -11.05 6.33
N ASN A 110 6.08 -10.99 7.66
CA ASN A 110 4.96 -11.01 8.60
C ASN A 110 4.25 -9.65 8.73
N GLU A 111 4.79 -8.62 8.08
CA GLU A 111 4.30 -7.25 8.16
C GLU A 111 4.17 -6.71 9.59
N GLU A 112 5.12 -7.04 10.46
CA GLU A 112 5.06 -6.72 11.88
C GLU A 112 5.25 -5.21 12.14
N LEU A 113 4.52 -4.67 13.12
CA LEU A 113 4.67 -3.28 13.54
C LEU A 113 5.77 -3.18 14.59
N VAL A 114 6.72 -2.28 14.36
CA VAL A 114 7.88 -2.08 15.23
C VAL A 114 7.85 -0.67 15.81
N ASN A 115 8.00 -0.58 17.13
CA ASN A 115 8.07 0.69 17.84
C ASN A 115 9.50 1.22 17.81
N VAL A 116 9.70 2.30 17.06
CA VAL A 116 11.02 2.88 16.84
C VAL A 116 11.09 4.27 17.42
N LYS A 117 12.22 4.60 18.06
CA LYS A 117 12.47 5.94 18.58
C LYS A 117 13.29 6.73 17.57
N ILE A 118 12.74 7.85 17.10
CA ILE A 118 13.42 8.70 16.13
C ILE A 118 14.68 9.29 16.77
N THR A 119 15.83 8.99 16.17
CA THR A 119 17.15 9.42 16.65
C THR A 119 17.58 10.72 16.00
N GLY A 120 17.09 11.02 14.80
CA GLY A 120 17.44 12.23 14.08
C GLY A 120 16.55 12.49 12.88
N VAL A 121 16.91 13.51 12.12
CA VAL A 121 16.16 13.93 10.93
C VAL A 121 17.12 14.43 9.87
N ASN A 122 16.78 14.20 8.60
CA ASN A 122 17.49 14.77 7.46
C ASN A 122 16.51 15.54 6.56
N LYS A 123 17.00 16.09 5.44
CA LYS A 123 16.19 16.88 4.49
C LYS A 123 15.08 16.09 3.78
N GLY A 124 15.03 14.77 3.93
CA GLY A 124 14.12 13.89 3.21
C GLY A 124 13.30 12.93 4.08
N GLY A 125 13.51 12.91 5.41
CA GLY A 125 12.84 11.97 6.30
C GLY A 125 13.42 11.89 7.71
N LEU A 126 12.87 10.97 8.50
CA LEU A 126 13.26 10.71 9.87
C LEU A 126 14.29 9.57 9.91
N LEU A 127 15.30 9.71 10.76
CA LEU A 127 16.31 8.68 11.01
C LEU A 127 16.00 7.99 12.33
N THR A 128 16.12 6.68 12.34
CA THR A 128 15.86 5.84 13.51
C THR A 128 16.78 4.63 13.51
N ASN A 129 16.76 3.84 14.57
CA ASN A 129 17.51 2.60 14.67
C ASN A 129 16.57 1.46 15.06
N VAL A 130 16.65 0.34 14.34
CA VAL A 130 15.89 -0.88 14.61
C VAL A 130 16.88 -2.03 14.79
N ASN A 131 16.88 -2.67 15.97
CA ASN A 131 17.75 -3.81 16.29
C ASN A 131 19.25 -3.57 16.02
N GLY A 132 19.73 -2.34 16.18
CA GLY A 132 21.13 -1.96 15.95
C GLY A 132 21.43 -1.48 14.52
N LEU A 133 20.47 -1.58 13.59
CA LEU A 133 20.61 -1.16 12.20
C LEU A 133 20.03 0.23 11.95
N ALA A 134 20.71 1.01 11.10
CA ALA A 134 20.28 2.35 10.73
C ALA A 134 19.04 2.27 9.84
N ALA A 135 17.99 2.98 10.22
CA ALA A 135 16.72 2.98 9.51
C ALA A 135 16.29 4.39 9.13
N PHE A 136 15.62 4.50 7.99
CA PHE A 136 15.18 5.74 7.39
C PHE A 136 13.68 5.66 7.06
N LEU A 137 12.93 6.65 7.52
CA LEU A 137 11.50 6.82 7.24
C LEU A 137 11.34 8.04 6.32
N PRO A 138 11.09 7.84 5.02
CA PRO A 138 10.89 8.93 4.07
C PRO A 138 9.65 9.77 4.41
N VAL A 139 9.69 11.08 4.12
CA VAL A 139 8.51 11.95 4.35
C VAL A 139 7.28 11.50 3.57
N SER A 140 7.47 10.92 2.38
CA SER A 140 6.38 10.37 1.56
C SER A 140 5.70 9.13 2.17
N GLN A 141 6.32 8.51 3.18
CA GLN A 141 5.83 7.32 3.89
C GLN A 141 5.34 7.64 5.31
N LEU A 142 5.30 8.92 5.69
CA LEU A 142 4.62 9.40 6.91
C LEU A 142 3.11 9.41 6.73
N SER A 143 2.37 9.27 7.83
CA SER A 143 0.92 9.40 7.84
C SER A 143 0.47 10.84 7.48
N PRO A 144 -0.76 11.05 6.97
CA PRO A 144 -1.30 12.38 6.66
C PRO A 144 -1.36 13.35 7.85
N GLU A 145 -1.34 12.81 9.07
CA GLU A 145 -1.34 13.55 10.34
C GLU A 145 0.05 14.08 10.70
N ASN A 146 1.10 13.29 10.40
CA ASN A 146 2.49 13.63 10.66
C ASN A 146 3.20 14.23 9.42
N TYR A 147 2.47 14.39 8.31
CA TYR A 147 2.98 14.99 7.09
C TYR A 147 3.17 16.51 7.27
N PRO A 148 4.37 17.06 7.00
CA PRO A 148 4.62 18.49 7.15
C PRO A 148 3.86 19.29 6.08
N ARG A 149 2.79 19.98 6.47
CA ARG A 149 1.95 20.80 5.58
C ARG A 149 2.55 22.20 5.49
N VAL A 150 3.56 22.36 4.65
CA VAL A 150 4.14 23.67 4.31
C VAL A 150 3.72 24.08 2.89
N GLU A 151 3.19 25.30 2.76
CA GLU A 151 2.65 25.85 1.51
C GLU A 151 3.71 26.01 0.40
N ASP A 152 4.95 26.25 0.80
CA ASP A 152 6.13 26.20 -0.08
C ASP A 152 6.99 25.03 0.39
N ALA A 153 7.50 24.22 -0.54
CA ALA A 153 8.42 23.09 -0.32
C ALA A 153 9.81 23.52 0.21
N ASP A 154 9.81 24.42 1.18
CA ASP A 154 10.92 25.13 1.74
C ASP A 154 11.66 24.19 2.69
N LYS A 155 12.80 23.69 2.21
CA LYS A 155 13.58 22.60 2.83
C LYS A 155 13.97 22.87 4.28
N GLN A 156 14.00 24.14 4.71
CA GLN A 156 14.30 24.53 6.08
C GLN A 156 13.10 24.41 7.02
N LYS A 157 11.88 24.70 6.56
CA LYS A 157 10.66 24.60 7.37
C LYS A 157 10.28 23.15 7.62
N ILE A 158 10.43 22.30 6.59
CA ILE A 158 10.22 20.84 6.69
C ILE A 158 11.14 20.24 7.75
N LEU A 159 12.42 20.61 7.75
CA LEU A 159 13.40 20.13 8.73
C LEU A 159 13.01 20.52 10.16
N LYS A 160 12.48 21.74 10.36
CA LYS A 160 12.06 22.25 11.67
C LYS A 160 10.81 21.56 12.20
N GLU A 161 9.87 21.19 11.34
CA GLU A 161 8.71 20.37 11.74
C GLU A 161 9.12 18.94 12.07
N LEU A 162 9.92 18.32 11.20
CA LEU A 162 10.40 16.96 11.40
C LEU A 162 11.33 16.84 12.64
N GLN A 163 12.06 17.90 13.00
CA GLN A 163 12.84 17.98 14.24
C GLN A 163 12.00 17.79 15.50
N LYS A 164 10.71 18.17 15.50
CA LYS A 164 9.81 17.98 16.65
C LYS A 164 9.49 16.51 16.92
N PHE A 165 9.75 15.63 15.95
CA PHE A 165 9.55 14.20 16.07
C PHE A 165 10.79 13.48 16.60
N VAL A 166 11.94 14.15 16.69
CA VAL A 166 13.16 13.58 17.29
C VAL A 166 12.89 13.25 18.76
N GLY A 167 13.15 12.01 19.15
CA GLY A 167 12.89 11.48 20.49
C GLY A 167 11.49 10.93 20.71
N LYS A 168 10.55 11.09 19.77
CA LYS A 168 9.25 10.42 19.83
C LYS A 168 9.38 8.96 19.41
N THR A 169 8.55 8.12 20.00
CA THR A 169 8.36 6.72 19.57
C THR A 169 7.25 6.68 18.54
N MET A 170 7.50 6.05 17.40
CA MET A 170 6.53 5.86 16.34
C MET A 170 6.43 4.37 16.00
N GLU A 171 5.23 3.90 15.74
CA GLU A 171 5.01 2.53 15.28
C GLU A 171 5.13 2.52 13.75
N VAL A 172 6.06 1.75 13.23
CA VAL A 172 6.38 1.72 11.79
C VAL A 172 6.64 0.29 11.33
N LYS A 173 6.41 0.03 10.04
CA LYS A 173 6.70 -1.26 9.42
C LYS A 173 7.95 -1.16 8.54
N VAL A 174 8.68 -2.26 8.40
CA VAL A 174 9.75 -2.38 7.41
C VAL A 174 9.14 -2.46 6.02
N LEU A 175 9.38 -1.43 5.21
CA LEU A 175 8.97 -1.40 3.79
C LEU A 175 10.02 -2.11 2.94
N ASP A 176 11.29 -1.79 3.17
CA ASP A 176 12.39 -2.36 2.40
C ASP A 176 13.69 -2.53 3.19
N LEU A 177 14.53 -3.45 2.69
CA LEU A 177 15.77 -3.90 3.29
C LEU A 177 16.91 -3.67 2.29
N LEU A 178 17.82 -2.75 2.58
CA LEU A 178 19.01 -2.49 1.78
C LEU A 178 20.20 -3.21 2.43
N GLU A 179 20.30 -4.51 2.19
CA GLU A 179 21.33 -5.40 2.77
C GLU A 179 22.75 -4.93 2.44
N SER A 180 22.98 -4.44 1.22
CA SER A 180 24.29 -3.95 0.77
C SER A 180 24.78 -2.69 1.50
N GLU A 181 23.87 -1.86 2.00
CA GLU A 181 24.19 -0.62 2.70
C GLU A 181 23.99 -0.70 4.21
N GLY A 182 23.44 -1.81 4.70
CA GLY A 182 23.10 -1.96 6.10
C GLY A 182 21.93 -1.07 6.55
N LYS A 183 21.03 -0.69 5.62
CA LYS A 183 19.97 0.30 5.86
C LYS A 183 18.57 -0.29 5.74
N LEU A 184 17.64 0.26 6.50
CA LEU A 184 16.22 -0.12 6.48
C LEU A 184 15.37 1.05 6.00
N ILE A 185 14.39 0.79 5.14
CA ILE A 185 13.36 1.77 4.78
C ILE A 185 12.10 1.41 5.55
N LEU A 186 11.61 2.36 6.34
CA LEU A 186 10.41 2.19 7.15
C LEU A 186 9.24 2.95 6.53
N SER A 187 8.01 2.54 6.88
CA SER A 187 6.78 3.24 6.52
C SER A 187 5.80 3.26 7.68
N GLU A 188 5.21 4.44 7.92
CA GLU A 188 4.15 4.66 8.91
C GLU A 188 2.75 4.42 8.28
N LYS A 189 2.61 4.66 6.97
CA LYS A 189 1.35 4.47 6.23
C LYS A 189 0.80 3.05 6.29
N ALA A 190 1.64 2.06 6.55
CA ALA A 190 1.24 0.65 6.62
C ALA A 190 0.24 0.33 7.75
N LYS A 191 0.24 1.10 8.85
CA LYS A 191 -0.75 0.93 9.94
C LYS A 191 -2.13 1.37 9.48
N THR A 192 -2.21 2.53 8.83
CA THR A 192 -3.43 2.98 8.15
C THR A 192 -3.86 1.94 7.12
N ASP A 193 -2.93 1.36 6.37
CA ASP A 193 -3.26 0.38 5.32
C ASP A 193 -3.83 -0.95 5.84
N LYS A 194 -3.35 -1.46 6.98
CA LYS A 194 -3.93 -2.66 7.61
C LYS A 194 -5.30 -2.36 8.22
N ALA A 195 -5.43 -1.24 8.95
CA ALA A 195 -6.71 -0.80 9.49
C ALA A 195 -7.73 -0.53 8.37
N LEU A 196 -7.32 0.16 7.30
CA LEU A 196 -8.08 0.34 6.06
C LEU A 196 -8.53 -1.01 5.51
N LYS A 197 -7.64 -1.99 5.36
CA LYS A 197 -7.99 -3.32 4.85
C LYS A 197 -9.02 -4.04 5.73
N GLU A 198 -8.90 -3.97 7.04
CA GLU A 198 -9.86 -4.59 7.96
C GLU A 198 -11.22 -3.90 7.90
N ILE A 199 -11.24 -2.58 7.83
CA ILE A 199 -12.47 -1.80 7.75
C ILE A 199 -13.15 -1.98 6.38
N LEU A 200 -12.38 -2.00 5.29
CA LEU A 200 -12.87 -2.21 3.92
C LEU A 200 -13.45 -3.61 3.71
N LYS A 201 -13.08 -4.62 4.52
CA LYS A 201 -13.75 -5.93 4.48
C LYS A 201 -15.22 -5.86 4.86
N ASN A 202 -15.61 -4.87 5.67
CA ASN A 202 -16.99 -4.70 6.12
C ASN A 202 -17.88 -3.98 5.10
N TYR A 203 -17.31 -3.45 4.02
CA TYR A 203 -18.03 -2.70 3.00
C TYR A 203 -17.94 -3.41 1.65
N GLN A 204 -19.01 -3.32 0.89
CA GLN A 204 -19.10 -3.92 -0.43
C GLN A 204 -19.44 -2.88 -1.49
N LYS A 205 -19.14 -3.23 -2.74
CA LYS A 205 -19.57 -2.44 -3.90
C LYS A 205 -21.08 -2.22 -3.82
N GLY A 206 -21.49 -0.97 -3.85
CA GLY A 206 -22.87 -0.54 -3.80
C GLY A 206 -23.33 0.07 -2.47
N ASP A 207 -22.51 0.02 -1.42
CA ASP A 207 -22.83 0.70 -0.17
C ASP A 207 -22.84 2.22 -0.36
N THR A 208 -23.75 2.89 0.34
CA THR A 208 -23.84 4.36 0.33
C THR A 208 -23.18 4.90 1.60
N ILE A 209 -22.26 5.83 1.43
CA ILE A 209 -21.54 6.49 2.51
C ILE A 209 -21.81 7.99 2.50
N GLU A 210 -21.64 8.63 3.65
CA GLU A 210 -21.71 10.08 3.81
C GLU A 210 -20.37 10.59 4.31
N GLY A 211 -19.82 11.60 3.64
CA GLY A 211 -18.48 12.11 3.95
C GLY A 211 -18.29 13.56 3.60
N LYS A 212 -17.26 14.16 4.19
CA LYS A 212 -16.87 15.54 3.99
C LYS A 212 -15.78 15.65 2.94
N ILE A 213 -15.92 16.59 2.02
CA ILE A 213 -14.94 16.81 0.96
C ILE A 213 -13.69 17.47 1.53
N THR A 214 -12.54 16.82 1.42
CA THR A 214 -11.24 17.31 1.92
C THR A 214 -10.49 18.09 0.87
N GLY A 215 -10.67 17.76 -0.40
CA GLY A 215 -9.94 18.39 -1.49
C GLY A 215 -10.62 18.17 -2.84
N ILE A 216 -10.32 19.07 -3.76
CA ILE A 216 -10.79 19.02 -5.15
C ILE A 216 -9.56 19.15 -6.04
N ALA A 217 -9.48 18.31 -7.06
CA ALA A 217 -8.44 18.33 -8.08
C ALA A 217 -9.11 18.35 -9.46
N ASP A 218 -8.36 18.66 -10.51
CA ASP A 218 -8.92 18.77 -11.87
C ASP A 218 -9.55 17.46 -12.38
N PHE A 219 -9.09 16.31 -11.85
CA PHE A 219 -9.58 14.98 -12.23
C PHE A 219 -10.66 14.41 -11.30
N GLY A 220 -11.01 15.10 -10.20
CA GLY A 220 -11.97 14.56 -9.24
C GLY A 220 -12.04 15.27 -7.89
N ALA A 221 -12.72 14.63 -6.93
CA ALA A 221 -12.89 15.13 -5.57
C ALA A 221 -12.54 14.06 -4.54
N PHE A 222 -11.90 14.49 -3.46
CA PHE A 222 -11.55 13.65 -2.32
C PHE A 222 -12.58 13.85 -1.22
N ILE A 223 -13.13 12.74 -0.75
CA ILE A 223 -14.14 12.70 0.30
C ILE A 223 -13.62 11.86 1.45
N LYS A 224 -13.60 12.45 2.64
CA LYS A 224 -13.25 11.78 3.87
C LYS A 224 -14.51 11.46 4.65
N PHE A 225 -14.70 10.19 4.96
CA PHE A 225 -15.89 9.73 5.67
C PHE A 225 -15.50 8.93 6.91
N PRO A 226 -16.24 9.10 8.02
CA PRO A 226 -16.05 8.27 9.19
C PRO A 226 -16.59 6.86 8.91
N LEU A 227 -15.78 5.83 9.12
CA LEU A 227 -16.26 4.45 9.08
C LEU A 227 -16.78 4.06 10.46
N SER A 228 -18.00 4.49 10.77
CA SER A 228 -18.69 4.05 11.98
C SER A 228 -20.19 4.02 11.78
N GLU A 229 -20.75 2.85 11.51
CA GLU A 229 -22.17 2.63 11.80
C GLU A 229 -22.48 1.34 12.57
N LYS A 230 -21.51 0.52 12.97
CA LYS A 230 -21.84 -0.72 13.72
C LYS A 230 -21.05 -1.02 14.97
N SER A 231 -19.91 -0.38 15.22
CA SER A 231 -19.17 -0.56 16.47
C SER A 231 -18.66 0.79 16.94
N LYS A 232 -19.11 1.20 18.13
CA LYS A 232 -18.50 2.30 18.86
C LYS A 232 -17.05 1.91 19.15
N GLU A 233 -16.19 2.91 19.06
CA GLU A 233 -14.76 2.93 19.40
C GLU A 233 -13.84 2.83 18.16
N GLU A 234 -13.10 3.93 17.98
CA GLU A 234 -12.17 4.28 16.89
C GLU A 234 -12.80 4.82 15.59
N THR A 235 -13.01 6.15 15.57
CA THR A 235 -13.28 6.94 14.36
C THR A 235 -12.04 6.98 13.47
N SER A 236 -11.77 5.88 12.77
CA SER A 236 -10.82 5.88 11.67
C SER A 236 -11.49 6.49 10.44
N GLU A 237 -10.96 7.61 9.97
CA GLU A 237 -11.46 8.34 8.81
C GLU A 237 -10.77 7.82 7.55
N VAL A 238 -11.54 7.40 6.56
CA VAL A 238 -11.01 6.92 5.27
C VAL A 238 -11.28 7.92 4.19
N GLU A 239 -10.30 8.03 3.28
CA GLU A 239 -10.38 8.91 2.13
C GLU A 239 -10.78 8.09 0.89
N GLY A 240 -11.85 8.51 0.25
CA GLY A 240 -12.31 8.01 -1.04
C GLY A 240 -12.13 9.06 -2.13
N LEU A 241 -12.03 8.58 -3.37
CA LEU A 241 -11.87 9.39 -4.56
C LEU A 241 -13.12 9.27 -5.44
N ILE A 242 -13.64 10.41 -5.87
CA ILE A 242 -14.70 10.51 -6.87
C ILE A 242 -14.06 11.06 -8.15
N HIS A 243 -14.07 10.27 -9.22
CA HIS A 243 -13.57 10.71 -10.52
C HIS A 243 -14.51 11.77 -11.11
N ILE A 244 -14.00 12.69 -11.93
CA ILE A 244 -14.81 13.75 -12.55
C ILE A 244 -16.03 13.23 -13.31
N SER A 245 -15.88 12.09 -14.00
CA SER A 245 -16.96 11.40 -14.73
C SER A 245 -18.04 10.78 -13.82
N GLU A 246 -17.77 10.67 -12.52
CA GLU A 246 -18.64 10.07 -11.51
C GLU A 246 -19.33 11.11 -10.62
N LEU A 247 -19.05 12.41 -10.82
CA LEU A 247 -19.67 13.53 -10.10
C LEU A 247 -21.12 13.79 -10.54
N ASP A 248 -21.38 13.77 -11.85
CA ASP A 248 -22.71 13.96 -12.44
C ASP A 248 -22.85 13.18 -13.75
N TRP A 249 -24.09 13.06 -14.22
CA TRP A 249 -24.43 12.55 -15.54
C TRP A 249 -24.03 13.51 -16.67
N GLN A 250 -23.86 14.80 -16.35
CA GLN A 250 -23.40 15.82 -17.29
C GLN A 250 -21.87 15.78 -17.46
N LEU A 251 -21.39 16.27 -18.60
CA LEU A 251 -19.96 16.51 -18.80
C LEU A 251 -19.52 17.66 -17.89
N VAL A 252 -18.99 17.30 -16.72
CA VAL A 252 -18.42 18.26 -15.77
C VAL A 252 -17.02 18.62 -16.26
N GLN A 253 -16.77 19.91 -16.53
CA GLN A 253 -15.43 20.39 -16.87
C GLN A 253 -14.60 20.73 -15.63
N ASN A 254 -15.26 21.19 -14.56
CA ASN A 254 -14.61 21.51 -13.31
C ASN A 254 -15.36 20.89 -12.13
N PRO A 255 -14.73 19.96 -11.38
CA PRO A 255 -15.31 19.36 -10.19
C PRO A 255 -15.78 20.38 -9.14
N ALA A 256 -15.14 21.55 -9.07
CA ALA A 256 -15.47 22.61 -8.11
C ALA A 256 -16.87 23.23 -8.31
N GLU A 257 -17.48 23.05 -9.47
CA GLU A 257 -18.84 23.53 -9.75
C GLU A 257 -19.90 22.63 -9.11
N VAL A 258 -19.58 21.34 -8.92
CA VAL A 258 -20.51 20.33 -8.40
C VAL A 258 -20.33 20.13 -6.90
N VAL A 259 -19.09 20.26 -6.43
CA VAL A 259 -18.72 19.99 -5.06
C VAL A 259 -17.79 21.08 -4.52
N SER A 260 -17.88 21.35 -3.21
CA SER A 260 -17.05 22.35 -2.54
C SER A 260 -16.27 21.72 -1.39
N VAL A 261 -15.03 22.16 -1.17
CA VAL A 261 -14.22 21.72 -0.03
C VAL A 261 -14.97 22.02 1.26
N GLY A 262 -15.10 21.00 2.11
CA GLY A 262 -15.80 21.08 3.38
C GLY A 262 -17.30 20.74 3.32
N ASN A 263 -17.87 20.55 2.13
CA ASN A 263 -19.27 20.11 1.99
C ASN A 263 -19.41 18.63 2.36
N ILE A 264 -20.56 18.27 2.96
CA ILE A 264 -20.92 16.89 3.28
C ILE A 264 -21.77 16.35 2.14
N VAL A 265 -21.30 15.28 1.49
CA VAL A 265 -21.97 14.66 0.36
C VAL A 265 -22.15 13.16 0.59
N LYS A 266 -23.23 12.62 0.02
CA LYS A 266 -23.46 11.18 -0.03
C LYS A 266 -22.91 10.62 -1.33
N ALA A 267 -22.17 9.52 -1.27
CA ALA A 267 -21.64 8.85 -2.46
C ALA A 267 -21.75 7.33 -2.33
N LYS A 268 -21.85 6.63 -3.46
CA LYS A 268 -21.97 5.17 -3.51
C LYS A 268 -20.62 4.55 -3.87
N ILE A 269 -20.22 3.48 -3.18
CA ILE A 269 -18.99 2.74 -3.49
C ILE A 269 -19.15 2.00 -4.81
N ILE A 270 -18.32 2.33 -5.80
CA ILE A 270 -18.26 1.63 -7.09
C ILE A 270 -17.21 0.52 -7.02
N ASP A 271 -16.05 0.85 -6.46
CA ASP A 271 -14.91 -0.04 -6.43
C ASP A 271 -14.02 0.22 -5.22
N ILE A 272 -13.29 -0.80 -4.80
CA ILE A 272 -12.32 -0.74 -3.71
C ILE A 272 -11.07 -1.46 -4.19
N ASN A 273 -10.01 -0.72 -4.51
CA ASN A 273 -8.75 -1.28 -5.00
C ASN A 273 -7.58 -0.67 -4.23
N ASN A 274 -6.59 -1.51 -3.86
CA ASN A 274 -5.32 -1.08 -3.27
C ASN A 274 -5.47 -0.02 -2.17
N ASN A 275 -6.39 -0.26 -1.23
CA ASN A 275 -6.67 0.62 -0.10
C ASN A 275 -7.29 1.98 -0.45
N GLN A 276 -7.73 2.16 -1.70
CA GLN A 276 -8.46 3.33 -2.18
C GLN A 276 -9.91 2.97 -2.47
N VAL A 277 -10.83 3.82 -2.02
CA VAL A 277 -12.27 3.67 -2.25
C VAL A 277 -12.68 4.58 -3.40
N PHE A 278 -13.23 4.00 -4.47
CA PHE A 278 -13.78 4.74 -5.59
C PHE A 278 -15.28 4.92 -5.41
N LEU A 279 -15.71 6.16 -5.49
CA LEU A 279 -17.05 6.59 -5.13
C LEU A 279 -17.74 7.29 -6.31
N SER A 280 -19.07 7.16 -6.37
CA SER A 280 -19.93 7.80 -7.37
C SER A 280 -21.00 8.64 -6.70
N LEU A 281 -21.10 9.91 -7.12
CA LEU A 281 -22.28 10.74 -6.85
C LEU A 281 -23.37 10.48 -7.89
N LYS A 282 -22.98 10.18 -9.13
CA LYS A 282 -23.86 9.85 -10.25
C LYS A 282 -24.79 8.67 -9.93
N SER A 283 -24.28 7.63 -9.27
CA SER A 283 -25.04 6.41 -8.95
C SER A 283 -26.18 6.61 -7.94
N LEU A 284 -26.21 7.75 -7.23
CA LEU A 284 -27.29 8.13 -6.30
C LEU A 284 -28.34 9.04 -6.95
N LYS A 285 -28.03 9.62 -8.11
CA LYS A 285 -28.95 10.45 -8.89
C LYS A 285 -29.75 9.53 -9.81
N GLU A 286 -31.05 9.78 -9.94
CA GLU A 286 -31.92 9.05 -10.86
C GLU A 286 -31.33 9.06 -12.27
N ASN A 287 -31.31 7.90 -12.92
CA ASN A 287 -30.77 7.77 -14.26
C ASN A 287 -31.74 8.43 -15.25
N PRO A 288 -31.39 9.56 -15.88
CA PRO A 288 -32.30 10.26 -16.78
C PRO A 288 -32.66 9.43 -18.03
N TRP A 289 -31.87 8.39 -18.36
CA TRP A 289 -32.17 7.47 -19.46
C TRP A 289 -33.28 6.47 -19.15
N GLU A 290 -33.50 6.10 -17.88
CA GLU A 290 -34.64 5.26 -17.50
C GLU A 290 -35.97 6.00 -17.65
N GLU A 291 -35.97 7.32 -17.43
CA GLU A 291 -37.15 8.14 -17.71
C GLU A 291 -37.42 8.25 -19.22
N ILE A 292 -36.37 8.36 -20.04
CA ILE A 292 -36.54 8.39 -21.51
C ILE A 292 -37.12 7.07 -22.02
N GLU A 293 -36.63 5.91 -21.56
CA GLU A 293 -37.13 4.62 -22.02
C GLU A 293 -38.62 4.43 -21.69
N LYS A 294 -39.08 5.02 -20.57
CA LYS A 294 -40.51 5.03 -20.20
C LYS A 294 -41.32 6.04 -21.00
N LYS A 295 -40.74 7.18 -21.35
CA LYS A 295 -41.44 8.34 -21.93
C LYS A 295 -41.45 8.35 -23.46
N TYR A 296 -40.43 7.79 -24.11
CA TYR A 296 -40.25 7.81 -25.55
C TYR A 296 -39.95 6.41 -26.10
N LYS A 297 -40.48 6.14 -27.28
CA LYS A 297 -40.27 4.89 -28.03
C LYS A 297 -39.54 5.16 -29.33
N LYS A 298 -39.00 4.09 -29.91
CA LYS A 298 -38.52 4.12 -31.29
C LYS A 298 -39.63 4.64 -32.20
N ASP A 299 -39.24 5.48 -33.15
CA ASP A 299 -40.11 6.20 -34.09
C ASP A 299 -40.89 7.40 -33.54
N ASP A 300 -40.77 7.74 -32.25
CA ASP A 300 -41.38 8.96 -31.72
C ASP A 300 -40.70 10.23 -32.27
N GLU A 301 -41.50 11.27 -32.52
CA GLU A 301 -41.05 12.61 -32.87
C GLU A 301 -40.85 13.47 -31.61
N ILE A 302 -39.70 14.12 -31.53
CA ILE A 302 -39.26 14.91 -30.39
C ILE A 302 -38.64 16.22 -30.86
N GLU A 303 -38.76 17.27 -30.06
CA GLU A 303 -38.07 18.53 -30.31
C GLU A 303 -36.74 18.54 -29.55
N GLY A 304 -35.68 18.98 -30.23
CA GLY A 304 -34.35 19.05 -29.62
C GLY A 304 -33.53 20.22 -30.15
N LYS A 305 -32.68 20.77 -29.27
CA LYS A 305 -31.82 21.91 -29.53
C LYS A 305 -30.45 21.46 -30.03
N VAL A 306 -29.97 22.01 -31.14
CA VAL A 306 -28.62 21.68 -31.64
C VAL A 306 -27.57 22.34 -30.75
N ILE A 307 -26.67 21.56 -30.17
CA ILE A 307 -25.65 22.05 -29.22
C ILE A 307 -24.31 22.27 -29.90
N SER A 308 -23.91 21.32 -30.75
CA SER A 308 -22.61 21.30 -31.40
C SER A 308 -22.61 20.39 -32.61
N PHE A 309 -21.75 20.70 -33.58
CA PHE A 309 -21.49 19.82 -34.72
C PHE A 309 -20.18 19.04 -34.52
N SER A 310 -20.11 17.88 -35.14
CA SER A 310 -18.91 17.08 -35.27
C SER A 310 -18.87 16.48 -36.68
N PRO A 311 -17.70 16.05 -37.18
CA PRO A 311 -17.57 15.52 -38.55
C PRO A 311 -18.48 14.32 -38.85
N PHE A 312 -18.89 13.60 -37.81
CA PHE A 312 -19.78 12.43 -37.90
C PHE A 312 -21.27 12.74 -37.66
N GLY A 313 -21.63 13.96 -37.23
CA GLY A 313 -23.03 14.32 -36.99
C GLY A 313 -23.27 15.55 -36.11
N ALA A 314 -24.54 15.86 -35.89
CA ALA A 314 -25.00 16.94 -35.02
C ALA A 314 -25.42 16.39 -33.64
N PHE A 315 -24.93 17.01 -32.57
CA PHE A 315 -25.38 16.72 -31.21
C PHE A 315 -26.58 17.58 -30.86
N ILE A 316 -27.67 16.92 -30.45
CA ILE A 316 -28.96 17.53 -30.17
C ILE A 316 -29.33 17.26 -28.71
N GLU A 317 -29.60 18.31 -27.95
CA GLU A 317 -30.14 18.23 -26.59
C GLU A 317 -31.66 18.11 -26.65
N ILE A 318 -32.20 17.00 -26.14
CA ILE A 318 -33.65 16.75 -26.16
C ILE A 318 -34.27 17.08 -24.82
N LEU A 319 -33.60 16.62 -23.76
CA LEU A 319 -33.96 16.87 -22.38
C LEU A 319 -32.72 17.32 -21.62
N PRO A 320 -32.88 18.01 -20.48
CA PRO A 320 -31.78 18.32 -19.61
C PRO A 320 -30.99 17.03 -19.32
N LYS A 321 -29.69 17.02 -19.64
CA LYS A 321 -28.76 15.89 -19.45
C LYS A 321 -28.80 14.77 -20.50
N ILE A 322 -29.62 14.87 -21.55
CA ILE A 322 -29.72 13.81 -22.57
C ILE A 322 -29.44 14.38 -23.96
N ARG A 323 -28.42 13.82 -24.60
CA ARG A 323 -27.96 14.20 -25.93
C ARG A 323 -28.21 13.05 -26.91
N GLY A 324 -28.80 13.36 -28.04
CA GLY A 324 -28.86 12.47 -29.19
C GLY A 324 -27.90 12.92 -30.29
N LEU A 325 -27.54 11.97 -31.15
CA LEU A 325 -26.70 12.20 -32.32
C LEU A 325 -27.55 12.05 -33.57
N CYS A 326 -27.58 13.08 -34.41
CA CYS A 326 -28.07 12.95 -35.78
C CYS A 326 -26.87 12.74 -36.70
N HIS A 327 -26.79 11.57 -37.34
CA HIS A 327 -25.66 11.21 -38.17
C HIS A 327 -25.64 12.06 -39.45
N VAL A 328 -24.45 12.40 -39.94
CA VAL A 328 -24.31 13.17 -41.20
C VAL A 328 -24.95 12.46 -42.40
N SER A 329 -25.18 11.14 -42.32
CA SER A 329 -25.87 10.35 -43.35
C SER A 329 -27.32 10.77 -43.63
N GLU A 330 -27.96 11.47 -42.70
CA GLU A 330 -29.28 12.07 -42.93
C GLU A 330 -29.22 13.32 -43.84
N PHE A 331 -28.00 13.80 -44.10
CA PHE A 331 -27.70 14.95 -44.93
C PHE A 331 -26.83 14.51 -46.12
N SER A 332 -26.95 15.19 -47.26
CA SER A 332 -26.16 14.82 -48.45
C SER A 332 -24.67 15.17 -48.27
N SER A 333 -24.34 16.07 -47.34
CA SER A 333 -22.96 16.39 -46.94
C SER A 333 -22.90 17.08 -45.56
N GLN A 334 -21.71 17.11 -44.94
CA GLN A 334 -21.46 17.88 -43.70
C GLN A 334 -21.83 19.37 -43.85
N LYS A 335 -21.52 19.96 -45.02
CA LYS A 335 -21.86 21.37 -45.30
C LYS A 335 -23.37 21.60 -45.37
N GLU A 336 -24.13 20.64 -45.90
CA GLU A 336 -25.59 20.74 -45.91
C GLU A 336 -26.19 20.61 -44.51
N MET A 337 -25.63 19.75 -43.67
CA MET A 337 -26.04 19.63 -42.27
C MET A 337 -25.84 20.95 -41.51
N GLU A 338 -24.66 21.55 -41.61
CA GLU A 338 -24.33 22.84 -40.97
C GLU A 338 -25.16 24.01 -41.52
N ASN A 339 -25.64 23.92 -42.77
CA ASN A 339 -26.53 24.92 -43.36
C ASN A 339 -28.00 24.71 -42.98
N SER A 340 -28.41 23.45 -42.80
CA SER A 340 -29.81 23.06 -42.52
C SER A 340 -30.15 23.09 -41.04
N LEU A 341 -29.15 22.93 -40.17
CA LEU A 341 -29.27 23.01 -38.73
C LEU A 341 -28.42 24.18 -38.22
N LYS A 342 -28.98 24.99 -37.33
CA LYS A 342 -28.22 26.04 -36.64
C LYS A 342 -28.00 25.69 -35.17
N ILE A 343 -26.78 25.95 -34.70
CA ILE A 343 -26.44 25.81 -33.28
C ILE A 343 -27.36 26.73 -32.47
N GLY A 344 -28.01 26.16 -31.46
CA GLY A 344 -28.90 26.88 -30.55
C GLY A 344 -30.38 26.90 -30.96
N GLU A 345 -30.73 26.41 -32.14
CA GLU A 345 -32.13 26.31 -32.59
C GLU A 345 -32.74 24.93 -32.32
N ASN A 346 -34.06 24.90 -32.16
CA ASN A 346 -34.84 23.68 -31.94
C ASN A 346 -35.40 23.16 -33.25
N TYR A 347 -35.23 21.86 -33.50
CA TYR A 347 -35.79 21.17 -34.65
C TYR A 347 -36.52 19.90 -34.20
N LYS A 348 -37.40 19.39 -35.06
CA LYS A 348 -38.08 18.10 -34.84
C LYS A 348 -37.24 16.96 -35.35
N PHE A 349 -37.01 15.98 -34.49
CA PHE A 349 -36.25 14.79 -34.77
C PHE A 349 -37.09 13.56 -34.46
N LYS A 350 -36.86 12.50 -35.22
CA LYS A 350 -37.45 11.19 -35.00
C LYS A 350 -36.41 10.26 -34.39
N ILE A 351 -36.79 9.50 -33.37
CA ILE A 351 -35.88 8.58 -32.69
C ILE A 351 -35.71 7.30 -33.52
N LEU A 352 -34.49 7.03 -33.99
CA LEU A 352 -34.15 5.80 -34.72
C LEU A 352 -33.79 4.65 -33.78
N SER A 353 -33.02 4.95 -32.74
CA SER A 353 -32.58 3.97 -31.74
C SER A 353 -32.30 4.66 -30.42
N ILE A 354 -32.65 4.00 -29.33
CA ILE A 354 -32.31 4.39 -27.95
C ILE A 354 -31.50 3.23 -27.38
N GLU A 355 -30.28 3.52 -26.95
CA GLU A 355 -29.38 2.57 -26.29
C GLU A 355 -29.09 3.10 -24.87
N PRO A 356 -29.96 2.79 -23.86
CA PRO A 356 -29.79 3.30 -22.50
C PRO A 356 -28.50 2.83 -21.83
N LYS A 357 -27.99 1.65 -22.22
CA LYS A 357 -26.74 1.07 -21.67
C LYS A 357 -25.51 1.87 -22.07
N ASP A 358 -25.50 2.39 -23.30
CA ASP A 358 -24.37 3.14 -23.86
C ASP A 358 -24.56 4.65 -23.78
N TYR A 359 -25.69 5.10 -23.18
CA TYR A 359 -26.08 6.51 -23.11
C TYR A 359 -26.09 7.18 -24.49
N ARG A 360 -26.58 6.45 -25.49
CA ARG A 360 -26.63 6.89 -26.89
C ARG A 360 -28.06 6.86 -27.41
N MET A 361 -28.37 7.86 -28.20
CA MET A 361 -29.64 7.95 -28.92
C MET A 361 -29.37 8.48 -30.32
N SER A 362 -29.86 7.76 -31.32
CA SER A 362 -29.71 8.12 -32.73
C SER A 362 -30.98 8.80 -33.20
N LEU A 363 -30.82 9.95 -33.84
CA LEU A 363 -31.90 10.82 -34.28
C LEU A 363 -31.87 11.02 -35.79
N GLN A 364 -33.05 11.16 -36.37
CA GLN A 364 -33.25 11.52 -37.77
C GLN A 364 -34.00 12.85 -37.84
N LEU A 365 -33.57 13.77 -38.71
CA LEU A 365 -34.29 15.02 -38.91
C LEU A 365 -35.64 14.75 -39.60
N VAL A 366 -36.73 15.22 -39.01
CA VAL A 366 -38.04 15.20 -39.65
C VAL A 366 -38.13 16.43 -40.56
N LYS A 367 -38.24 16.21 -41.86
CA LYS A 367 -38.30 17.26 -42.89
C LYS A 367 -39.71 17.80 -43.09
#